data_AF-A0A2K3P5F6-F1
#
_entry.id   AF-A0A2K3P5F6-F1
#
_cell.length_a   1.000
_cell.length_b   1.000
_cell.length_c   1.000
_cell.angle_alpha   90.00
_cell.angle_beta   90.00
_cell.angle_gamma   90.00
#
_symmetry.space_group_name_H-M   'P 1'
#
loop_
_entity.id
_entity.type
_entity.pdbx_description
1 polymer ?
#
loop_
_entity_poly.entity_id
_entity_poly.type
_entity_poly.pdbx_seq_one_letter_code
_entity_poly.pdbx_strand_id
1 'polypeptide(L)'
;DDRPKANLDNILEERDPKFDAMLGQMLGRITSKPGGKLEMGEASLVEKYNRPMPKLRNTKPNSAQYEERPVAAGTLNVAQVRHIILLHEGKADDHNGPMDVHQIAEKFRVDVGQIQKILQFLSHPPEGRSEDKNKTPR
;
A
#
# COMPACT_ATOMS: atom_id res chain seq x y z
N ASP A 1 -46.44 -42.00 -4.51
CA ASP A 1 -45.54 -43.00 -3.92
C ASP A 1 -44.14 -42.86 -4.47
N ASP A 2 -43.40 -41.84 -4.01
CA ASP A 2 -42.01 -41.61 -4.39
C ASP A 2 -41.08 -42.13 -3.30
N ARG A 3 -40.57 -43.35 -3.49
CA ARG A 3 -39.47 -43.88 -2.69
C ARG A 3 -38.16 -43.29 -3.21
N PRO A 4 -37.30 -42.68 -2.38
CA PRO A 4 -36.00 -42.25 -2.86
C PRO A 4 -35.20 -43.51 -3.22
N LYS A 5 -34.81 -43.61 -4.50
CA LYS A 5 -33.80 -44.58 -4.96
C LYS A 5 -32.52 -44.29 -4.17
N ALA A 6 -32.26 -45.08 -3.14
CA ALA A 6 -30.96 -45.10 -2.50
C ALA A 6 -29.92 -45.43 -3.58
N ASN A 7 -28.91 -44.57 -3.72
CA ASN A 7 -27.78 -44.81 -4.61
C ASN A 7 -27.09 -46.11 -4.17
N LEU A 8 -27.36 -47.20 -4.89
CA LEU A 8 -26.79 -48.53 -4.66
C LEU A 8 -25.31 -48.60 -5.05
N ASP A 9 -24.77 -47.53 -5.63
CA ASP A 9 -23.37 -47.43 -6.07
C ASP A 9 -22.40 -46.99 -4.96
N ASN A 10 -22.90 -46.76 -3.74
CA ASN A 10 -22.11 -46.43 -2.54
C ASN A 10 -22.16 -47.56 -1.49
N ILE A 11 -22.40 -48.80 -1.91
CA ILE A 11 -22.19 -49.97 -1.03
C ILE A 11 -20.70 -50.28 -1.07
N LEU A 12 -19.93 -49.49 -0.32
CA LEU A 12 -18.55 -49.85 0.02
C LEU A 12 -18.58 -51.19 0.76
N GLU A 13 -17.64 -52.03 0.35
CA GLU A 13 -17.35 -53.39 0.79
C GLU A 13 -17.55 -53.62 2.30
N GLU A 14 -17.84 -54.88 2.63
CA GLU A 14 -17.82 -55.48 3.97
C GLU A 14 -16.91 -54.69 4.94
N ARG A 15 -17.53 -53.98 5.90
CA ARG A 15 -16.80 -53.16 6.88
C ARG A 15 -15.76 -54.02 7.59
N ASP A 16 -14.48 -53.80 7.28
CA ASP A 16 -13.37 -54.46 7.96
C ASP A 16 -13.39 -54.04 9.44
N PRO A 17 -13.62 -54.98 10.38
CA PRO A 17 -13.63 -54.69 11.81
C PRO A 17 -12.31 -54.08 12.29
N LYS A 18 -11.21 -54.37 11.58
CA LYS A 18 -9.88 -53.86 11.86
C LYS A 18 -9.72 -52.39 11.44
N PHE A 19 -10.38 -51.98 10.36
CA PHE A 19 -10.43 -50.59 9.92
C PHE A 19 -11.29 -49.74 10.86
N ASP A 20 -12.44 -50.25 11.31
CA ASP A 20 -13.27 -49.57 12.32
C ASP A 20 -12.56 -49.46 13.68
N ALA A 21 -11.80 -50.49 14.10
CA ALA A 21 -10.98 -50.43 15.30
C ALA A 21 -9.83 -49.40 15.19
N MET A 22 -9.23 -49.28 13.99
CA MET A 22 -8.20 -48.27 13.70
C MET A 22 -8.78 -46.86 13.71
N LEU A 23 -9.98 -46.65 13.16
CA LEU A 23 -10.70 -45.38 13.25
C LEU A 23 -11.05 -45.04 14.71
N GLY A 24 -11.46 -46.02 15.52
CA GLY A 24 -11.68 -45.83 16.95
C GLY A 24 -10.42 -45.41 17.73
N GLN A 25 -9.24 -45.84 17.28
CA GLN A 25 -7.95 -45.38 17.82
C GLN A 25 -7.49 -44.02 17.26
N MET A 26 -7.79 -43.71 15.99
CA MET A 26 -7.45 -42.42 15.35
C MET A 26 -8.39 -41.28 15.73
N LEU A 27 -9.62 -41.59 16.14
CA LEU A 27 -10.51 -40.66 16.86
C LEU A 27 -10.05 -40.53 18.31
N GLY A 28 -8.78 -40.16 18.49
CA GLY A 28 -8.24 -39.68 19.75
C GLY A 28 -9.11 -38.52 20.21
N ARG A 29 -9.96 -38.80 21.20
CA ARG A 29 -10.73 -37.87 22.03
C ARG A 29 -10.30 -36.40 21.86
N ILE A 30 -10.87 -35.68 20.90
CA ILE A 30 -10.93 -34.22 20.97
C ILE A 30 -12.10 -33.89 21.90
N THR A 31 -11.88 -34.12 23.19
CA THR A 31 -12.66 -33.44 24.22
C THR A 31 -11.93 -32.13 24.46
N SER A 32 -12.48 -31.02 24.00
CA SER A 32 -12.15 -29.75 24.63
C SER A 32 -12.28 -29.93 26.15
N LYS A 33 -11.37 -29.33 26.92
CA LYS A 33 -11.54 -29.25 28.37
C LYS A 33 -12.96 -28.74 28.65
N PRO A 34 -13.70 -29.27 29.64
CA PRO A 34 -15.02 -28.75 29.96
C PRO A 34 -14.87 -27.26 30.33
N GLY A 35 -15.33 -26.37 29.46
CA GLY A 35 -15.17 -24.91 29.56
C GLY A 35 -14.13 -24.27 28.63
N GLY A 36 -13.40 -25.03 27.82
CA GLY A 36 -12.47 -24.50 26.81
C GLY A 36 -13.14 -24.30 25.45
N LYS A 37 -12.75 -23.25 24.72
CA LYS A 37 -13.21 -23.02 23.34
C LYS A 37 -12.82 -24.22 22.45
N LEU A 38 -13.70 -24.55 21.50
CA LEU A 38 -13.44 -25.59 20.49
C LEU A 38 -12.29 -25.14 19.59
N GLU A 39 -11.15 -25.81 19.71
CA GLU A 39 -10.03 -25.67 18.78
C GLU A 39 -9.96 -26.97 17.96
N MET A 40 -10.23 -26.88 16.65
CA MET A 40 -9.89 -27.93 15.69
C MET A 40 -8.61 -27.47 14.98
N GLY A 41 -7.55 -28.29 15.00
CA GLY A 41 -6.35 -28.16 14.15
C GLY A 41 -5.84 -26.72 13.89
N GLU A 42 -4.86 -26.28 14.68
CA GLU A 42 -3.91 -25.18 14.38
C GLU A 42 -4.43 -23.89 13.69
N ALA A 43 -5.66 -23.44 13.93
CA ALA A 43 -5.99 -22.06 13.66
C ALA A 43 -7.21 -21.64 14.48
N SER A 44 -7.02 -20.73 15.42
CA SER A 44 -8.13 -19.93 15.93
C SER A 44 -8.74 -19.17 14.74
N LEU A 45 -9.82 -19.68 14.17
CA LEU A 45 -10.59 -18.99 13.14
C LEU A 45 -11.32 -17.84 13.84
N VAL A 46 -10.62 -16.72 14.01
CA VAL A 46 -11.22 -15.46 14.46
C VAL A 46 -12.25 -15.10 13.40
N GLU A 47 -13.51 -15.43 13.69
CA GLU A 47 -14.64 -15.40 12.75
C GLU A 47 -14.84 -14.01 12.13
N LYS A 48 -14.39 -12.94 12.80
CA LYS A 48 -14.45 -11.57 12.29
C LYS A 48 -13.25 -10.76 12.81
N TYR A 49 -12.27 -10.51 11.96
CA TYR A 49 -11.29 -9.46 12.21
C TYR A 49 -11.98 -8.10 12.08
N ASN A 50 -12.23 -7.41 13.19
CA ASN A 50 -12.63 -5.98 13.21
C ASN A 50 -11.45 -5.06 12.86
N ARG A 51 -10.60 -5.45 11.89
CA ARG A 51 -9.56 -4.58 11.37
C ARG A 51 -10.20 -3.70 10.30
N PRO A 52 -10.14 -2.36 10.41
CA PRO A 52 -10.61 -1.51 9.35
C PRO A 52 -9.81 -1.81 8.08
N MET A 53 -10.50 -2.00 6.96
CA MET A 53 -9.87 -2.19 5.66
C MET A 53 -8.91 -1.01 5.37
N PRO A 54 -7.76 -1.26 4.71
CA PRO A 54 -6.91 -0.18 4.23
C PRO A 54 -7.74 0.81 3.42
N LYS A 55 -7.73 2.09 3.84
CA LYS A 55 -8.53 3.11 3.18
C LYS A 55 -8.03 3.32 1.75
N LEU A 56 -8.93 3.31 0.78
CA LEU A 56 -8.61 3.73 -0.57
C LEU A 56 -8.21 5.21 -0.54
N ARG A 57 -7.03 5.51 -1.08
CA ARG A 57 -6.43 6.84 -1.00
C ARG A 57 -7.20 7.81 -1.91
N ASN A 58 -7.90 8.77 -1.33
CA ASN A 58 -8.67 9.80 -2.04
C ASN A 58 -7.92 11.15 -2.13
N THR A 59 -6.63 11.14 -2.47
CA THR A 59 -5.88 12.39 -2.66
C THR A 59 -6.31 13.05 -3.97
N LYS A 60 -6.99 14.19 -3.87
CA LYS A 60 -7.28 15.06 -5.02
C LYS A 60 -6.00 15.81 -5.42
N PRO A 61 -5.81 16.24 -6.67
CA PRO A 61 -4.64 17.06 -7.05
C PRO A 61 -4.54 18.35 -6.22
N ASN A 62 -5.68 18.85 -5.72
CA ASN A 62 -5.73 20.03 -4.85
C ASN A 62 -5.52 19.69 -3.36
N SER A 63 -5.19 18.45 -2.97
CA SER A 63 -4.83 18.11 -1.59
C SER A 63 -3.41 18.56 -1.23
N ALA A 64 -2.96 19.67 -1.83
CA ALA A 64 -1.66 20.31 -1.69
C ALA A 64 -1.44 20.97 -0.32
N GLN A 65 -2.27 20.67 0.69
CA GLN A 65 -2.18 21.27 2.03
C GLN A 65 -0.79 21.14 2.66
N TYR A 66 -0.04 20.11 2.28
CA TYR A 66 1.34 19.92 2.75
C TYR A 66 2.37 20.75 1.98
N GLU A 67 2.10 21.12 0.73
CA GLU A 67 3.00 21.84 -0.16
C GLU A 67 3.02 23.35 0.08
N GLU A 68 2.06 23.86 0.87
CA GLU A 68 1.98 25.25 1.32
C GLU A 68 2.29 25.41 2.81
N ARG A 69 2.70 24.32 3.47
CA ARG A 69 3.02 24.35 4.90
C ARG A 69 4.12 25.39 5.18
N PRO A 70 3.95 26.29 6.17
CA PRO A 70 4.96 27.29 6.48
C PRO A 70 6.25 26.59 6.91
N VAL A 71 7.37 27.04 6.34
CA VAL A 71 8.71 26.52 6.60
C VAL A 71 9.52 27.60 7.33
N ALA A 72 10.56 27.19 8.07
CA ALA A 72 11.49 28.11 8.69
C ALA A 72 12.17 29.03 7.64
N ALA A 73 12.54 30.23 8.07
CA ALA A 73 13.23 31.19 7.21
C ALA A 73 14.55 30.59 6.67
N GLY A 74 14.83 30.82 5.39
CA GLY A 74 16.00 30.26 4.69
C GLY A 74 15.82 28.84 4.15
N THR A 75 14.64 28.23 4.29
CA THR A 75 14.29 26.95 3.65
C THR A 75 13.13 27.14 2.68
N LEU A 76 13.10 26.37 1.59
CA LEU A 76 12.08 26.46 0.55
C LEU A 76 10.99 25.41 0.72
N ASN A 77 9.75 25.83 0.51
CA ASN A 77 8.60 24.95 0.39
C ASN A 77 8.43 24.44 -1.06
N VAL A 78 7.70 23.34 -1.27
CA VAL A 78 7.44 22.78 -2.60
C VAL A 78 6.73 23.78 -3.52
N ALA A 79 5.74 24.53 -3.00
CA ALA A 79 5.10 25.59 -3.77
C ALA A 79 6.08 26.69 -4.18
N GLN A 80 7.01 27.06 -3.30
CA GLN A 80 8.03 28.06 -3.58
C GLN A 80 9.06 27.55 -4.61
N VAL A 81 9.46 26.28 -4.51
CA VAL A 81 10.34 25.64 -5.52
C VAL A 81 9.68 25.68 -6.89
N ARG A 82 8.39 25.31 -7.01
CA ARG A 82 7.68 25.40 -8.29
C ARG A 82 7.62 26.83 -8.81
N HIS A 83 7.37 27.80 -7.93
CA HIS A 83 7.34 29.21 -8.32
C HIS A 83 8.73 29.71 -8.78
N ILE A 84 9.83 29.27 -8.15
CA ILE A 84 11.20 29.57 -8.60
C ILE A 84 11.43 29.12 -10.05
N ILE A 85 10.93 27.94 -10.41
CA ILE A 85 11.05 27.39 -11.76
C ILE A 85 10.28 28.27 -12.75
N LEU A 86 9.03 28.61 -12.41
CA LEU A 86 8.20 29.49 -13.22
C LEU A 86 8.84 30.88 -13.38
N LEU A 87 9.47 31.41 -12.32
CA LEU A 87 10.19 32.67 -12.37
C LEU A 87 11.36 32.61 -13.35
N HIS A 88 12.16 31.55 -13.29
CA HIS A 88 13.30 31.37 -14.17
C HIS A 88 12.88 31.17 -15.64
N GLU A 89 11.79 30.44 -15.89
CA GLU A 89 11.23 30.24 -17.22
C GLU A 89 10.49 31.47 -17.77
N GLY A 90 10.19 32.47 -16.93
CA GLY A 90 9.40 33.64 -17.28
C GLY A 90 7.92 33.35 -17.48
N LYS A 91 7.41 32.28 -16.85
CA LYS A 91 6.01 31.84 -16.90
C LYS A 91 5.24 32.10 -15.61
N ALA A 92 5.84 32.80 -14.64
CA ALA A 92 5.13 33.12 -13.42
C ALA A 92 4.15 34.28 -13.68
N ASP A 93 3.02 34.25 -12.98
CA ASP A 93 1.98 35.28 -13.14
C ASP A 93 2.38 36.62 -12.50
N ASP A 94 3.32 36.59 -11.53
CA ASP A 94 3.69 37.75 -10.70
C ASP A 94 4.74 38.67 -11.35
N HIS A 95 5.47 38.20 -12.36
CA HIS A 95 6.54 38.96 -13.02
C HIS A 95 6.53 38.70 -14.52
N ASN A 96 7.09 39.63 -15.29
CA ASN A 96 7.12 39.51 -16.75
C ASN A 96 8.53 39.17 -17.24
N GLY A 97 8.68 38.02 -17.89
CA GLY A 97 9.95 37.54 -18.43
C GLY A 97 10.80 36.73 -17.45
N PRO A 98 11.90 36.12 -17.91
CA PRO A 98 12.75 35.27 -17.10
C PRO A 98 13.51 36.06 -16.02
N MET A 99 13.55 35.55 -14.80
CA MET A 99 14.27 36.16 -13.67
C MET A 99 15.63 35.50 -13.46
N ASP A 100 16.64 36.31 -13.11
CA ASP A 100 18.00 35.80 -12.86
C ASP A 100 18.11 35.11 -11.49
N VAL A 101 19.05 34.16 -11.37
CA VAL A 101 19.28 33.36 -10.17
C VAL A 101 19.55 34.23 -8.94
N HIS A 102 20.32 35.31 -9.09
CA HIS A 102 20.63 36.22 -7.98
C HIS A 102 19.39 36.98 -7.50
N GLN A 103 18.53 37.42 -8.43
CA GLN A 103 17.29 38.11 -8.09
C GLN A 103 16.30 37.17 -7.37
N ILE A 104 16.26 35.89 -7.80
CA ILE A 104 15.43 34.88 -7.15
C ILE A 104 15.95 34.60 -5.73
N ALA A 105 17.27 34.51 -5.54
CA ALA A 105 17.90 34.34 -4.23
C ALA A 105 17.49 35.44 -3.24
N GLU A 106 17.53 36.70 -3.69
CA GLU A 106 17.12 37.84 -2.88
C GLU A 106 15.62 37.80 -2.53
N LYS A 107 14.74 37.47 -3.50
CA LYS A 107 13.29 37.38 -3.30
C LYS A 107 12.93 36.36 -2.21
N PHE A 108 13.57 35.20 -2.22
CA PHE A 108 13.29 34.11 -1.28
C PHE A 108 14.18 34.12 -0.03
N ARG A 109 15.21 34.98 0.03
CA ARG A 109 16.23 35.03 1.08
C ARG A 109 16.94 33.69 1.25
N VAL A 110 17.34 33.10 0.12
CA VAL A 110 18.00 31.79 0.04
C VAL A 110 19.35 31.95 -0.63
N ASP A 111 20.30 31.07 -0.31
CA ASP A 111 21.60 31.06 -0.94
C ASP A 111 21.53 30.74 -2.45
N VAL A 112 22.37 31.41 -3.23
CA VAL A 112 22.42 31.31 -4.70
C VAL A 112 22.75 29.87 -5.13
N GLY A 113 23.64 29.20 -4.39
CA GLY A 113 24.03 27.82 -4.70
C GLY A 113 22.88 26.82 -4.59
N GLN A 114 21.88 27.09 -3.74
CA GLN A 114 20.69 26.24 -3.62
C GLN A 114 19.79 26.38 -4.85
N ILE A 115 19.61 27.61 -5.36
CA ILE A 115 18.80 27.86 -6.56
C ILE A 115 19.47 27.26 -7.80
N GLN A 116 20.79 27.42 -7.94
CA GLN A 116 21.54 26.79 -9.03
C GLN A 116 21.39 25.27 -9.00
N LYS A 117 21.48 24.63 -7.82
CA LYS A 117 21.19 23.20 -7.67
C LYS A 117 19.79 22.84 -8.12
N ILE A 118 18.77 23.59 -7.68
CA ILE A 118 17.38 23.34 -8.07
C ILE A 118 17.25 23.35 -9.60
N LEU A 119 17.80 24.36 -10.26
CA LEU A 119 17.76 24.46 -11.72
C LEU A 119 18.56 23.36 -12.42
N GLN A 120 19.73 23.00 -11.88
CA GLN A 120 20.53 21.89 -12.37
C GLN A 120 19.76 20.56 -12.28
N PHE A 121 19.01 20.30 -11.20
CA PHE A 121 18.22 19.08 -11.09
C PHE A 121 17.12 18.96 -12.17
N LEU A 122 16.60 20.09 -12.66
CA LEU A 122 15.58 20.08 -13.72
C LEU A 122 16.17 19.78 -15.09
N SER A 123 17.44 20.10 -15.31
CA SER A 123 18.12 19.78 -16.58
C SER A 123 18.48 18.30 -16.68
N HIS A 124 18.52 17.57 -15.56
CA HIS A 124 18.82 16.15 -15.56
C HIS A 124 17.50 15.37 -15.73
N PRO A 125 17.42 14.41 -16.68
CA PRO A 125 16.31 13.48 -16.74
C PRO A 125 16.16 12.79 -15.38
N PRO A 126 14.93 12.51 -14.91
CA PRO A 126 14.75 11.80 -13.66
C PRO A 126 15.51 10.47 -13.74
N GLU A 127 16.45 10.26 -12.82
CA GLU A 127 17.17 9.00 -12.76
C GLU A 127 16.13 7.88 -12.66
N GLY A 128 16.18 6.98 -13.64
CA GLY A 128 15.07 6.13 -14.02
C GLY A 128 14.37 5.51 -12.81
N ARG A 129 13.03 5.61 -12.78
CA ARG A 129 12.21 4.69 -11.99
C ARG A 129 12.72 3.29 -12.30
N SER A 130 13.32 2.63 -11.30
CA SER A 130 13.61 1.20 -11.37
C SER A 130 12.27 0.49 -11.57
N GLU A 131 11.91 0.22 -12.82
CA GLU A 131 10.73 -0.57 -13.13
C GLU A 131 10.81 -1.90 -12.37
N ASP A 132 9.68 -2.23 -11.77
CA ASP A 132 9.50 -3.37 -10.90
C ASP A 132 10.02 -4.65 -11.56
N LYS A 133 11.07 -5.25 -10.98
CA LYS A 133 11.64 -6.56 -11.36
C LYS A 133 10.72 -7.74 -11.08
N ASN A 134 9.40 -7.56 -11.11
CA ASN A 134 8.41 -8.62 -10.87
C ASN A 134 7.50 -8.81 -12.09
N LYS A 135 8.10 -9.17 -13.23
CA LYS A 135 7.39 -9.94 -14.26
C LYS A 135 7.97 -11.35 -14.28
N THR A 136 7.42 -12.20 -13.42
CA THR A 136 7.55 -13.65 -13.57
C THR A 136 6.86 -14.05 -14.87
N PRO A 137 7.55 -14.71 -15.82
CA PRO A 137 6.87 -15.21 -17.02
C PRO A 137 5.90 -16.32 -16.61
N ARG A 138 4.68 -16.25 -17.13
CA ARG A 138 3.69 -17.33 -17.08
C ARG A 138 4.07 -18.41 -18.08
#